data_AF-A0A2C9ETA3-F1
#
_entry.id   AF-A0A2C9ETA3-F1
#
_cell.length_a   1.000
_cell.length_b   1.000
_cell.length_c   1.000
_cell.angle_alpha   90.00
_cell.angle_beta   90.00
_cell.angle_gamma   90.00
#
_symmetry.space_group_name_H-M   'P 1'
#
loop_
_entity.id
_entity.type
_entity.pdbx_description
1 polymer ?
#
loop_
_entity_poly.entity_id
_entity_poly.type
_entity_poly.pdbx_seq_one_letter_code
_entity_poly.pdbx_strand_id
1 'polypeptide(L)'
;MSVYRTSIVLLGLWLGPGGISQAGDEDWEELFTEGEARMFFDNQYFARDYRNGPNNSGRNRYKPRSERNGYRQEWGQSVQLYYRSGFTPGLLGLGFDAFAMQAFKLDSGGGRTGTGTLALDGKGHPRDSHGKVGGALKLKVAEAQLRYGNFTTQAPVLAANNSRIIPGMAYGWQLQRDWDGLSLEAARLSALSGPTESKARGGISTVYGRLSGARINIDSAQYLGLNYRGEQWRGAYYLGQLEDVWTQHYLNLGHTLELADERSLSNTFNLYRTRDSGASLFGPIDNLIASHALAYRFDAHRLTLAYQRSFSDTPFDYIGFGDGQTGQSIVLANSAPYSDFNGPRERSWQLRYDQRLAWLGLPDLNLGLRYQRGWGVDGSHAPANSIYRGLYGEDGRHHETDLDLSYTFSSGSLKGLHLRATQIWHRGNSAQADGSIDQLRIRVQYPLALF
;
A
#
# COMPACT_ATOMS: atom_id res chain seq x y z
N MET A 1 39.10 4.00 35.90
CA MET A 1 38.39 3.26 34.84
C MET A 1 37.97 4.27 33.79
N SER A 2 38.71 4.29 32.68
CA SER A 2 38.52 5.18 31.54
C SER A 2 37.57 4.49 30.55
N VAL A 3 36.52 5.18 30.11
CA VAL A 3 35.71 4.75 28.97
C VAL A 3 35.54 5.94 28.03
N TYR A 4 35.92 5.68 26.79
CA TYR A 4 36.13 6.56 25.65
C TYR A 4 34.99 7.55 25.36
N ARG A 5 35.35 8.84 25.28
CA ARG A 5 34.66 9.84 24.45
C ARG A 5 35.03 9.56 22.99
N THR A 6 34.08 9.19 22.16
CA THR A 6 34.26 9.11 20.70
C THR A 6 33.63 10.34 20.08
N SER A 7 34.48 11.24 19.60
CA SER A 7 34.11 12.43 18.85
C SER A 7 33.44 12.03 17.53
N ILE A 8 32.20 12.49 17.30
CA ILE A 8 31.54 12.41 15.99
C ILE A 8 32.01 13.60 15.16
N VAL A 9 32.59 13.30 14.01
CA VAL A 9 33.11 14.27 13.03
C VAL A 9 31.93 14.99 12.35
N LEU A 10 31.93 16.33 12.46
CA LEU A 10 31.02 17.25 11.80
C LEU A 10 31.14 17.17 10.27
N LEU A 11 30.00 16.96 9.60
CA LEU A 11 29.86 17.25 8.16
C LEU A 11 29.73 18.77 8.00
N GLY A 12 30.85 19.43 7.68
CA GLY A 12 30.86 20.84 7.27
C GLY A 12 30.29 21.00 5.86
N LEU A 13 29.03 21.43 5.76
CA LEU A 13 28.49 22.02 4.54
C LEU A 13 28.84 23.52 4.53
N TRP A 14 29.69 23.90 3.58
CA TRP A 14 30.04 25.29 3.28
C TRP A 14 28.81 26.04 2.76
N LEU A 15 28.16 26.82 3.64
CA LEU A 15 27.22 27.88 3.26
C LEU A 15 27.61 29.15 4.03
N GLY A 16 27.96 30.18 3.25
CA GLY A 16 28.07 31.63 3.52
C GLY A 16 28.29 32.16 4.96
N PRO A 17 29.16 33.18 5.14
CA PRO A 17 29.38 33.82 6.43
C PRO A 17 28.19 34.72 6.77
N GLY A 18 27.16 34.16 7.42
CA GLY A 18 26.03 34.94 7.91
C GLY A 18 24.89 34.07 8.45
N GLY A 19 24.95 33.73 9.74
CA GLY A 19 23.73 33.47 10.52
C GLY A 19 23.49 32.07 11.09
N ILE A 20 24.48 31.18 11.17
CA ILE A 20 24.33 29.96 12.01
C ILE A 20 24.94 30.28 13.37
N SER A 21 24.10 30.48 14.39
CA SER A 21 24.58 30.40 15.77
C SER A 21 25.20 29.03 15.98
N GLN A 22 26.39 28.97 16.55
CA GLN A 22 27.02 27.70 16.95
C GLN A 22 26.02 26.94 17.83
N ALA A 23 25.53 25.79 17.35
CA ALA A 23 24.76 24.87 18.17
C ALA A 23 25.68 24.38 19.30
N GLY A 24 25.28 24.58 20.56
CA GLY A 24 25.96 24.03 21.72
C GLY A 24 25.74 22.52 21.84
N ASP A 25 26.50 21.85 22.72
CA ASP A 25 26.33 20.41 22.98
C ASP A 25 24.89 20.08 23.49
N GLU A 26 24.23 21.03 24.17
CA GLU A 26 22.86 20.91 24.69
C GLU A 26 21.78 20.89 23.58
N ASP A 27 22.06 21.45 22.39
CA ASP A 27 21.09 21.56 21.28
C ASP A 27 20.84 20.22 20.56
N TRP A 28 21.66 19.21 20.81
CA TRP A 28 21.57 17.89 20.17
C TRP A 28 20.89 16.83 21.03
N GLU A 29 20.64 17.10 22.31
CA GLU A 29 19.99 16.15 23.22
C GLU A 29 18.51 15.94 22.86
N GLU A 30 17.79 17.01 22.50
CA GLU A 30 16.36 16.97 22.09
C GLU A 30 16.12 16.00 20.93
N LEU A 31 17.12 15.85 20.06
CA LEU A 31 17.07 14.92 18.94
C LEU A 31 16.87 13.46 19.38
N PHE A 32 17.38 13.10 20.57
CA PHE A 32 17.27 11.76 21.16
C PHE A 32 16.21 11.67 22.26
N THR A 33 16.05 12.71 23.09
CA THR A 33 15.09 12.70 24.20
C THR A 33 13.64 12.84 23.73
N GLU A 34 13.39 13.53 22.61
CA GLU A 34 12.09 13.53 21.93
C GLU A 34 11.97 12.41 20.87
N GLY A 35 13.00 11.57 20.76
CA GLY A 35 13.02 10.45 19.83
C GLY A 35 12.03 9.37 20.24
N GLU A 36 11.41 8.74 19.25
CA GLU A 36 10.52 7.60 19.45
C GLU A 36 11.09 6.35 18.78
N ALA A 37 11.10 5.24 19.50
CA ALA A 37 11.47 3.94 18.97
C ALA A 37 10.32 2.94 19.07
N ARG A 38 10.02 2.27 17.96
CA ARG A 38 8.97 1.24 17.89
C ARG A 38 9.50 -0.04 17.25
N MET A 39 9.18 -1.16 17.87
CA MET A 39 9.27 -2.47 17.24
C MET A 39 7.91 -2.92 16.73
N PHE A 40 7.89 -3.58 15.59
CA PHE A 40 6.69 -4.16 15.01
C PHE A 40 6.96 -5.60 14.62
N PHE A 41 6.18 -6.50 15.19
CA PHE A 41 6.19 -7.92 14.87
C PHE A 41 5.02 -8.25 13.97
N ASP A 42 5.26 -9.02 12.90
CA ASP A 42 4.22 -9.44 11.96
C ASP A 42 4.42 -10.91 11.57
N ASN A 43 3.52 -11.76 12.03
CA ASN A 43 3.42 -13.15 11.58
C ASN A 43 2.34 -13.23 10.49
N GLN A 44 2.69 -13.76 9.32
CA GLN A 44 1.77 -13.82 8.19
C GLN A 44 1.77 -15.22 7.56
N TYR A 45 0.60 -15.86 7.58
CA TYR A 45 0.31 -17.05 6.80
C TYR A 45 -0.61 -16.68 5.63
N PHE A 46 -0.21 -17.08 4.42
CA PHE A 46 -0.95 -16.81 3.19
C PHE A 46 -1.08 -18.11 2.40
N ALA A 47 -2.31 -18.56 2.15
CA ALA A 47 -2.60 -19.70 1.29
C ALA A 47 -3.61 -19.30 0.21
N ARG A 48 -3.35 -19.70 -1.03
CA ARG A 48 -4.22 -19.46 -2.18
C ARG A 48 -4.24 -20.69 -3.08
N ASP A 49 -5.38 -21.35 -3.12
CA ASP A 49 -5.69 -22.43 -4.04
C ASP A 49 -6.32 -21.85 -5.32
N TYR A 50 -5.82 -22.25 -6.48
CA TYR A 50 -6.34 -21.80 -7.78
C TYR A 50 -7.33 -22.80 -8.39
N ARG A 51 -7.76 -23.83 -7.65
CA ARG A 51 -8.79 -24.78 -8.06
C ARG A 51 -8.42 -25.42 -9.41
N ASN A 52 -9.33 -25.35 -10.39
CA ASN A 52 -9.13 -25.83 -11.76
C ASN A 52 -8.51 -24.77 -12.69
N GLY A 53 -7.94 -23.68 -12.14
CA GLY A 53 -7.19 -22.70 -12.90
C GLY A 53 -6.07 -23.37 -13.70
N PRO A 54 -5.61 -22.77 -14.81
CA PRO A 54 -4.66 -23.41 -15.73
C PRO A 54 -3.46 -23.93 -14.94
N ASN A 55 -3.31 -25.26 -14.99
CA ASN A 55 -2.54 -26.09 -14.07
C ASN A 55 -1.04 -25.72 -14.08
N ASN A 56 -0.68 -24.66 -13.34
CA ASN A 56 0.67 -24.20 -13.02
C ASN A 56 0.72 -22.96 -12.08
N SER A 57 -0.12 -22.94 -11.04
CA SER A 57 -0.55 -21.71 -10.37
C SER A 57 0.49 -21.02 -9.47
N GLY A 58 1.68 -21.59 -9.31
CA GLY A 58 2.88 -20.87 -8.90
C GLY A 58 3.32 -19.90 -10.01
N ARG A 59 3.28 -18.58 -9.77
CA ARG A 59 3.95 -17.57 -10.64
C ARG A 59 5.47 -17.58 -10.43
N ASN A 60 6.02 -18.70 -9.97
CA ASN A 60 7.44 -18.89 -9.85
C ASN A 60 8.07 -19.04 -11.24
N ARG A 61 8.38 -17.90 -11.87
CA ARG A 61 8.96 -17.84 -13.21
C ARG A 61 10.29 -18.58 -13.34
N TYR A 62 10.96 -18.86 -12.22
CA TYR A 62 12.25 -19.54 -12.18
C TYR A 62 12.14 -21.07 -12.26
N LYS A 63 10.94 -21.64 -12.13
CA LYS A 63 10.72 -23.09 -12.16
C LYS A 63 9.89 -23.53 -13.37
N PRO A 64 10.14 -24.72 -13.95
CA PRO A 64 9.29 -25.26 -15.02
C PRO A 64 7.87 -25.55 -14.51
N ARG A 65 6.91 -25.72 -15.42
CA ARG A 65 5.51 -25.91 -15.05
C ARG A 65 5.26 -27.18 -14.21
N SER A 66 6.00 -28.24 -14.50
CA SER A 66 5.92 -29.50 -13.77
C SER A 66 6.35 -29.41 -12.30
N GLU A 67 7.10 -28.37 -11.92
CA GLU A 67 7.60 -28.16 -10.55
C GLU A 67 6.75 -27.18 -9.73
N ARG A 68 5.64 -26.66 -10.26
CA ARG A 68 4.80 -25.70 -9.55
C ARG A 68 3.49 -26.34 -9.13
N ASN A 69 3.06 -26.04 -7.91
CA ASN A 69 1.82 -26.57 -7.39
C ASN A 69 0.63 -25.76 -7.94
N GLY A 70 -0.56 -26.36 -7.89
CA GLY A 70 -1.84 -25.68 -8.18
C GLY A 70 -2.22 -24.59 -7.17
N TYR A 71 -1.40 -24.35 -6.15
CA TYR A 71 -1.63 -23.40 -5.08
C TYR A 71 -0.34 -22.66 -4.70
N ARG A 72 -0.51 -21.54 -3.97
CA ARG A 72 0.58 -20.82 -3.31
C ARG A 72 0.36 -20.80 -1.81
N GLN A 73 1.43 -20.99 -1.06
CA GLN A 73 1.40 -21.06 0.40
C GLN A 73 2.74 -20.59 0.95
N GLU A 74 2.71 -19.51 1.74
CA GLU A 74 3.89 -18.95 2.38
C GLU A 74 3.55 -18.55 3.82
N TRP A 75 4.45 -18.89 4.75
CA TRP A 75 4.38 -18.51 6.15
C TRP A 75 5.69 -17.84 6.55
N GLY A 76 5.61 -16.67 7.16
CA GLY A 76 6.79 -15.99 7.68
C GLY A 76 6.52 -15.16 8.92
N GLN A 77 7.61 -14.74 9.56
CA GLN A 77 7.66 -13.78 10.66
C GLN A 77 8.51 -12.57 10.23
N SER A 78 8.13 -11.34 10.57
CA SER A 78 9.04 -10.20 10.55
C SER A 78 9.19 -9.52 11.90
N VAL A 79 10.34 -8.84 12.01
CA VAL A 79 10.65 -7.88 13.06
C VAL A 79 11.08 -6.59 12.36
N GLN A 80 10.46 -5.47 12.72
CA GLN A 80 10.71 -4.17 12.13
C GLN A 80 10.99 -3.19 13.26
N LEU A 81 12.16 -2.57 13.24
CA LEU A 81 12.53 -1.49 14.13
C LEU A 81 12.42 -0.17 13.38
N TYR A 82 11.73 0.78 13.97
CA TYR A 82 11.63 2.15 13.51
C TYR A 82 12.16 3.08 14.60
N TYR A 83 12.96 4.05 14.20
CA TYR A 83 13.39 5.15 15.05
C TYR A 83 13.07 6.46 14.35
N ARG A 84 12.48 7.40 15.08
CA ARG A 84 12.23 8.76 14.61
C ARG A 84 12.82 9.70 15.64
N SER A 85 13.83 10.48 15.26
CA SER A 85 14.39 11.49 16.14
C SER A 85 13.40 12.63 16.38
N GLY A 86 13.64 13.42 17.44
CA GLY A 86 13.12 14.78 17.57
C GLY A 86 13.69 15.72 16.50
N PHE A 87 13.52 17.03 16.71
CA PHE A 87 14.17 18.07 15.92
C PHE A 87 15.10 18.89 16.79
N THR A 88 16.21 19.37 16.26
CA THR A 88 17.05 20.34 16.97
C THR A 88 16.29 21.65 17.25
N PRO A 89 16.59 22.36 18.35
CA PRO A 89 16.05 23.69 18.61
C PRO A 89 16.35 24.70 17.49
N GLY A 90 15.52 25.75 17.43
CA GLY A 90 15.76 26.93 16.59
C GLY A 90 14.82 27.07 15.39
N LEU A 91 15.13 28.04 14.52
CA LEU A 91 14.32 28.35 13.33
C LEU A 91 14.29 27.19 12.32
N LEU A 92 15.39 26.42 12.28
CA LEU A 92 15.59 25.27 11.41
C LEU A 92 15.78 24.03 12.29
N GLY A 93 14.74 23.20 12.39
CA GLY A 93 14.81 21.93 13.09
C GLY A 93 15.39 20.85 12.20
N LEU A 94 16.51 20.24 12.59
CA LEU A 94 17.12 19.10 11.92
C LEU A 94 16.78 17.81 12.66
N GLY A 95 16.49 16.75 11.93
CA GLY A 95 16.23 15.43 12.49
C GLY A 95 16.52 14.31 11.50
N PHE A 96 16.34 13.07 11.93
CA PHE A 96 16.42 11.90 11.07
C PHE A 96 15.43 10.82 11.48
N ASP A 97 15.10 9.96 10.52
CA ASP A 97 14.37 8.72 10.73
C ASP A 97 15.28 7.56 10.30
N ALA A 98 15.16 6.41 10.97
CA ALA A 98 15.84 5.19 10.61
C ALA A 98 14.90 3.98 10.74
N PHE A 99 15.16 2.94 9.96
CA PHE A 99 14.50 1.66 10.12
C PHE A 99 15.45 0.50 9.81
N ALA A 100 15.18 -0.63 10.44
CA ALA A 100 15.74 -1.92 10.10
C ALA A 100 14.62 -2.97 10.14
N MET A 101 14.47 -3.74 9.08
CA MET A 101 13.40 -4.72 8.95
C MET A 101 13.97 -6.04 8.51
N GLN A 102 13.54 -7.13 9.13
CA GLN A 102 13.94 -8.47 8.77
C GLN A 102 12.72 -9.39 8.76
N ALA A 103 12.57 -10.15 7.69
CA ALA A 103 11.59 -11.21 7.52
C ALA A 103 12.30 -12.57 7.50
N PHE A 104 11.64 -13.57 8.05
CA PHE A 104 12.11 -14.94 8.20
C PHE A 104 11.04 -15.89 7.64
N LYS A 105 11.47 -16.86 6.84
CA LYS A 105 10.61 -17.95 6.38
C LYS A 105 10.37 -18.94 7.52
N LEU A 106 9.12 -19.23 7.79
CA LEU A 106 8.70 -20.32 8.67
C LEU A 106 8.35 -21.56 7.86
N ASP A 107 7.59 -21.39 6.77
CA ASP A 107 7.29 -22.46 5.82
C ASP A 107 7.05 -21.91 4.41
N SER A 108 7.71 -22.52 3.42
CA SER A 108 7.41 -22.40 1.98
C SER A 108 8.34 -23.32 1.18
N GLY A 109 8.12 -23.43 -0.13
CA GLY A 109 9.03 -24.11 -1.05
C GLY A 109 8.88 -23.58 -2.47
N GLY A 110 9.81 -23.94 -3.36
CA GLY A 110 9.82 -23.43 -4.74
C GLY A 110 8.51 -23.68 -5.52
N GLY A 111 7.82 -24.79 -5.25
CA GLY A 111 6.52 -25.10 -5.86
C GLY A 111 5.33 -24.33 -5.29
N ARG A 112 5.47 -23.70 -4.11
CA ARG A 112 4.38 -23.05 -3.34
C ARG A 112 4.51 -21.53 -3.23
N THR A 113 5.54 -20.92 -3.82
CA THR A 113 5.84 -19.49 -3.65
C THR A 113 5.02 -18.55 -4.56
N GLY A 114 5.19 -17.24 -4.35
CA GLY A 114 4.66 -16.18 -5.21
C GLY A 114 3.43 -15.49 -4.63
N THR A 115 3.32 -15.42 -3.30
CA THR A 115 2.27 -14.63 -2.62
C THR A 115 2.69 -13.17 -2.44
N GLY A 116 3.98 -12.88 -2.59
CA GLY A 116 4.59 -11.57 -2.32
C GLY A 116 4.97 -11.39 -0.84
N THR A 117 4.96 -12.48 -0.06
CA THR A 117 5.38 -12.47 1.36
C THR A 117 6.89 -12.67 1.47
N LEU A 118 7.46 -13.67 0.78
CA LEU A 118 8.87 -14.03 0.90
C LEU A 118 9.66 -13.67 -0.36
N ALA A 119 10.90 -13.22 -0.19
CA ALA A 119 11.83 -13.02 -1.29
C ALA A 119 12.25 -14.36 -1.90
N LEU A 120 12.53 -14.36 -3.20
CA LEU A 120 13.06 -15.51 -3.92
C LEU A 120 14.56 -15.40 -4.17
N ASP A 121 15.25 -16.54 -4.21
CA ASP A 121 16.60 -16.64 -4.75
C ASP A 121 16.59 -16.73 -6.30
N GLY A 122 17.78 -16.76 -6.91
CA GLY A 122 17.91 -16.88 -8.37
C GLY A 122 17.43 -18.20 -8.97
N LYS A 123 17.11 -19.20 -8.14
CA LYS A 123 16.59 -20.51 -8.52
C LYS A 123 15.08 -20.65 -8.23
N GLY A 124 14.44 -19.59 -7.74
CA GLY A 124 13.03 -19.58 -7.37
C GLY A 124 12.72 -20.24 -6.04
N HIS A 125 13.68 -20.46 -5.16
CA HIS A 125 13.38 -20.90 -3.80
C HIS A 125 13.15 -19.70 -2.89
N PRO A 126 12.12 -19.75 -2.03
CA PRO A 126 11.95 -18.78 -0.96
C PRO A 126 13.22 -18.70 -0.12
N ARG A 127 13.75 -17.50 0.06
CA ARG A 127 14.89 -17.27 0.95
C ARG A 127 14.50 -17.59 2.39
N ASP A 128 15.45 -18.08 3.18
CA ASP A 128 15.23 -18.29 4.61
C ASP A 128 15.01 -16.97 5.34
N SER A 129 15.61 -15.88 4.84
CA SER A 129 15.35 -14.55 5.35
C SER A 129 15.64 -13.46 4.31
N HIS A 130 15.02 -12.30 4.48
CA HIS A 130 15.31 -11.08 3.72
C HIS A 130 14.94 -9.86 4.55
N GLY A 131 15.64 -8.75 4.33
CA GLY A 131 15.43 -7.54 5.11
C GLY A 131 16.04 -6.33 4.45
N LYS A 132 15.68 -5.15 4.95
CA LYS A 132 16.13 -3.86 4.44
C LYS A 132 16.38 -2.89 5.60
N VAL A 133 17.38 -2.04 5.43
CA VAL A 133 17.75 -0.97 6.35
C VAL A 133 17.80 0.34 5.58
N GLY A 134 17.40 1.43 6.21
CA GLY A 134 17.39 2.75 5.58
C GLY A 134 16.96 3.84 6.55
N GLY A 135 16.76 5.03 6.01
CA GLY A 135 16.40 6.21 6.81
C GLY A 135 16.26 7.45 5.95
N ALA A 136 15.87 8.55 6.58
CA ALA A 136 15.72 9.86 5.94
C ALA A 136 16.23 10.97 6.85
N LEU A 137 16.80 12.01 6.26
CA LEU A 137 17.02 13.28 6.94
C LEU A 137 15.73 14.08 6.91
N LYS A 138 15.48 14.85 7.98
CA LYS A 138 14.30 15.69 8.17
C LYS A 138 14.74 17.13 8.42
N LEU A 139 14.02 18.06 7.81
CA LEU A 139 14.10 19.48 8.07
C LEU A 139 12.70 19.98 8.42
N LYS A 140 12.57 20.77 9.48
CA LYS A 140 11.32 21.43 9.88
C LYS A 140 11.51 22.95 9.93
N VAL A 141 10.58 23.67 9.32
CA VAL A 141 10.46 25.13 9.39
C VAL A 141 9.01 25.49 9.69
N ALA A 142 8.75 26.03 10.88
CA ALA A 142 7.39 26.15 11.41
C ALA A 142 6.64 24.80 11.30
N GLU A 143 5.48 24.76 10.66
CA GLU A 143 4.70 23.52 10.44
C GLU A 143 5.04 22.79 9.13
N ALA A 144 5.99 23.27 8.33
CA ALA A 144 6.43 22.58 7.13
C ALA A 144 7.56 21.58 7.47
N GLN A 145 7.44 20.36 6.97
CA GLN A 145 8.46 19.31 7.12
C GLN A 145 8.90 18.81 5.75
N LEU A 146 10.20 18.83 5.50
CA LEU A 146 10.85 18.19 4.35
C LEU A 146 11.59 16.95 4.83
N ARG A 147 11.40 15.83 4.12
CA ARG A 147 12.17 14.60 4.30
C ARG A 147 12.94 14.28 3.04
N TYR A 148 14.18 13.82 3.18
CA TYR A 148 14.98 13.31 2.07
C TYR A 148 15.62 11.98 2.46
N GLY A 149 15.29 10.93 1.71
CA GLY A 149 15.74 9.57 1.98
C GLY A 149 14.59 8.58 1.84
N ASN A 150 14.57 7.57 2.70
CA ASN A 150 13.55 6.53 2.69
C ASN A 150 12.34 6.84 3.58
N PHE A 151 11.14 6.63 3.04
CA PHE A 151 9.88 6.78 3.78
C PHE A 151 8.79 5.88 3.20
N THR A 152 7.68 5.74 3.94
CA THR A 152 6.44 5.16 3.42
C THR A 152 5.49 6.28 3.03
N THR A 153 4.59 6.01 2.08
CA THR A 153 3.59 6.97 1.62
C THR A 153 2.25 6.26 1.47
N GLN A 154 1.18 7.00 1.73
CA GLN A 154 -0.21 6.56 1.62
C GLN A 154 -0.97 7.45 0.61
N ALA A 155 -0.26 8.22 -0.21
CA ALA A 155 -0.88 9.05 -1.23
C ALA A 155 -1.67 8.16 -2.20
N PRO A 156 -2.92 8.49 -2.54
CA PRO A 156 -3.80 7.62 -3.34
C PRO A 156 -3.29 7.37 -4.77
N VAL A 157 -2.38 8.20 -5.27
CA VAL A 157 -1.69 8.05 -6.57
C VAL A 157 -0.33 7.35 -6.43
N LEU A 158 0.19 7.21 -5.20
CA LEU A 158 1.51 6.64 -4.90
C LEU A 158 1.54 6.10 -3.46
N ALA A 159 0.90 4.95 -3.22
CA ALA A 159 0.82 4.32 -1.91
C ALA A 159 1.71 3.07 -1.83
N ALA A 160 2.53 3.03 -0.79
CA ALA A 160 3.36 1.90 -0.44
C ALA A 160 2.52 0.75 0.11
N ASN A 161 2.77 -0.47 -0.37
CA ASN A 161 2.05 -1.64 0.10
C ASN A 161 2.48 -2.02 1.54
N ASN A 162 1.50 -2.17 2.44
CA ASN A 162 1.66 -2.62 3.83
C ASN A 162 0.94 -3.96 4.15
N SER A 163 0.41 -4.61 3.13
CA SER A 163 -0.38 -5.86 3.21
C SER A 163 0.47 -7.14 3.12
N ARG A 164 1.79 -6.99 3.18
CA ARG A 164 2.79 -8.06 3.17
C ARG A 164 3.70 -7.95 4.41
N ILE A 165 4.56 -8.94 4.59
CA ILE A 165 5.29 -9.18 5.84
C ILE A 165 6.23 -8.05 6.26
N ILE A 166 6.77 -7.30 5.30
CA ILE A 166 7.46 -6.03 5.52
C ILE A 166 6.94 -5.00 4.50
N PRO A 167 6.86 -3.72 4.86
CA PRO A 167 6.34 -2.70 3.95
C PRO A 167 7.29 -2.37 2.79
N GLY A 168 6.69 -1.84 1.71
CA GLY A 168 7.45 -1.18 0.65
C GLY A 168 8.03 0.17 1.11
N MET A 169 9.23 0.53 0.64
CA MET A 169 9.86 1.83 0.95
C MET A 169 10.03 2.66 -0.31
N ALA A 170 9.62 3.91 -0.26
CA ALA A 170 9.99 4.92 -1.24
C ALA A 170 11.37 5.49 -0.91
N TYR A 171 12.05 6.07 -1.91
CA TYR A 171 13.24 6.88 -1.75
C TYR A 171 13.12 8.15 -2.60
N GLY A 172 13.35 9.31 -2.00
CA GLY A 172 13.25 10.60 -2.67
C GLY A 172 13.13 11.75 -1.67
N TRP A 173 12.44 12.82 -2.06
CA TRP A 173 12.01 13.87 -1.13
C TRP A 173 10.49 13.92 -0.97
N GLN A 174 10.04 14.33 0.21
CA GLN A 174 8.65 14.60 0.52
C GLN A 174 8.55 15.87 1.35
N LEU A 175 7.68 16.77 0.93
CA LEU A 175 7.27 17.96 1.65
C LEU A 175 5.86 17.75 2.20
N GLN A 176 5.66 18.07 3.47
CA GLN A 176 4.36 18.07 4.13
C GLN A 176 4.17 19.38 4.87
N ARG A 177 2.94 19.89 4.86
CA ARG A 177 2.54 21.02 5.69
C ARG A 177 1.07 20.90 6.03
N ASP A 178 0.77 21.08 7.31
CA ASP A 178 -0.58 21.04 7.84
C ASP A 178 -1.03 22.43 8.27
N TRP A 179 -2.31 22.70 8.07
CA TRP A 179 -3.09 23.79 8.64
C TRP A 179 -4.35 23.19 9.25
N ASP A 180 -5.13 24.00 9.97
CA ASP A 180 -6.42 23.54 10.48
C ASP A 180 -7.35 23.11 9.33
N GLY A 181 -7.80 21.86 9.38
CA GLY A 181 -8.64 21.23 8.36
C GLY A 181 -8.03 21.03 6.97
N LEU A 182 -6.77 21.39 6.71
CA LEU A 182 -6.13 21.27 5.40
C LEU A 182 -4.70 20.73 5.51
N SER A 183 -4.36 19.73 4.70
CA SER A 183 -2.97 19.27 4.54
C SER A 183 -2.51 19.32 3.09
N LEU A 184 -1.26 19.76 2.91
CA LEU A 184 -0.54 19.72 1.64
C LEU A 184 0.56 18.66 1.73
N GLU A 185 0.68 17.86 0.68
CA GLU A 185 1.77 16.91 0.53
C GLU A 185 2.31 16.96 -0.91
N ALA A 186 3.63 16.97 -1.07
CA ALA A 186 4.28 16.82 -2.35
C ALA A 186 5.47 15.89 -2.24
N ALA A 187 5.74 15.09 -3.26
CA ALA A 187 6.93 14.24 -3.28
C ALA A 187 7.46 14.03 -4.69
N ARG A 188 8.77 13.81 -4.80
CA ARG A 188 9.41 13.24 -5.99
C ARG A 188 10.32 12.09 -5.55
N LEU A 189 10.08 10.94 -6.14
CA LEU A 189 10.69 9.66 -5.81
C LEU A 189 11.53 9.16 -6.97
N SER A 190 12.70 8.62 -6.67
CA SER A 190 13.61 8.01 -7.65
C SER A 190 13.78 6.50 -7.46
N ALA A 191 13.22 5.93 -6.38
CA ALA A 191 13.28 4.49 -6.17
C ALA A 191 12.09 4.01 -5.32
N LEU A 192 11.59 2.82 -5.62
CA LEU A 192 10.56 2.13 -4.83
C LEU A 192 11.03 0.71 -4.55
N SER A 193 11.12 0.30 -3.29
CA SER A 193 11.46 -1.09 -2.94
C SER A 193 10.22 -1.86 -2.50
N GLY A 194 10.04 -3.06 -3.07
CA GLY A 194 8.92 -3.94 -2.73
C GLY A 194 9.12 -4.72 -1.42
N PRO A 195 8.05 -5.32 -0.85
CA PRO A 195 8.11 -6.19 0.33
C PRO A 195 9.08 -7.38 0.24
N THR A 196 9.35 -7.86 -0.98
CA THR A 196 10.20 -9.03 -1.25
C THR A 196 11.61 -8.65 -1.71
N GLU A 197 12.04 -7.41 -1.48
CA GLU A 197 13.37 -6.92 -1.83
C GLU A 197 14.20 -6.57 -0.60
N SER A 198 15.50 -6.90 -0.62
CA SER A 198 16.44 -6.54 0.45
C SER A 198 17.07 -5.16 0.31
N LYS A 199 16.91 -4.52 -0.85
CA LYS A 199 17.40 -3.16 -1.12
C LYS A 199 16.36 -2.14 -0.64
N ALA A 200 16.82 -1.05 -0.04
CA ALA A 200 15.96 0.10 0.32
C ALA A 200 15.64 1.02 -0.87
N ARG A 201 16.37 0.88 -1.99
CA ARG A 201 16.15 1.61 -3.25
C ARG A 201 15.95 0.60 -4.38
N GLY A 202 14.71 0.42 -4.81
CA GLY A 202 14.34 -0.50 -5.89
C GLY A 202 13.89 0.22 -7.16
N GLY A 203 13.55 -0.56 -8.19
CA GLY A 203 13.03 0.02 -9.43
C GLY A 203 11.61 0.53 -9.26
N ILE A 204 11.20 1.46 -10.13
CA ILE A 204 9.81 1.89 -10.22
C ILE A 204 9.11 1.03 -11.27
N SER A 205 7.94 0.50 -10.94
CA SER A 205 7.14 -0.32 -11.84
C SER A 205 5.65 -0.06 -11.61
N THR A 206 4.79 -0.77 -12.33
CA THR A 206 3.34 -0.77 -12.12
C THR A 206 2.84 -2.20 -11.97
N VAL A 207 1.66 -2.36 -11.38
CA VAL A 207 1.08 -3.69 -11.20
C VAL A 207 0.84 -4.35 -12.55
N TYR A 208 0.36 -3.62 -13.55
CA TYR A 208 0.05 -4.20 -14.87
C TYR A 208 1.24 -4.21 -15.84
N GLY A 209 2.21 -3.30 -15.71
CA GLY A 209 3.47 -3.35 -16.46
C GLY A 209 4.26 -4.63 -16.18
N ARG A 210 4.18 -5.13 -14.94
CA ARG A 210 4.69 -6.46 -14.61
C ARG A 210 3.88 -7.58 -15.27
N LEU A 211 2.55 -7.48 -15.32
CA LEU A 211 1.68 -8.51 -15.89
C LEU A 211 1.89 -8.69 -17.39
N SER A 212 2.13 -7.59 -18.13
CA SER A 212 2.45 -7.63 -19.56
C SER A 212 3.84 -8.19 -19.85
N GLY A 213 4.72 -8.28 -18.84
CA GLY A 213 6.10 -8.70 -19.00
C GLY A 213 7.01 -7.62 -19.60
N ALA A 214 6.49 -6.40 -19.76
CA ALA A 214 7.25 -5.27 -20.28
C ALA A 214 8.38 -4.90 -19.30
N ARG A 215 9.62 -4.82 -19.81
CA ARG A 215 10.77 -4.34 -19.05
C ARG A 215 10.99 -2.87 -19.37
N ILE A 216 10.26 -2.02 -18.68
CA ILE A 216 10.28 -0.57 -18.89
C ILE A 216 11.01 0.05 -17.70
N ASN A 217 12.01 0.87 -18.00
CA ASN A 217 12.70 1.66 -16.98
C ASN A 217 11.90 2.95 -16.75
N ILE A 218 11.60 3.24 -15.48
CA ILE A 218 10.86 4.43 -15.07
C ILE A 218 11.74 5.14 -14.05
N ASP A 219 12.13 6.37 -14.37
CA ASP A 219 13.17 7.08 -13.62
C ASP A 219 12.64 7.78 -12.38
N SER A 220 11.41 8.31 -12.43
CA SER A 220 10.80 8.93 -11.27
C SER A 220 9.28 8.82 -11.22
N ALA A 221 8.77 8.99 -10.01
CA ALA A 221 7.35 9.16 -9.73
C ALA A 221 7.18 10.35 -8.79
N GLN A 222 6.19 11.19 -9.03
CA GLN A 222 5.97 12.40 -8.24
C GLN A 222 4.49 12.67 -8.03
N TYR A 223 4.15 13.42 -6.99
CA TYR A 223 2.79 13.89 -6.79
C TYR A 223 2.74 15.22 -6.02
N LEU A 224 1.59 15.88 -6.16
CA LEU A 224 1.13 17.00 -5.35
C LEU A 224 -0.29 16.67 -4.87
N GLY A 225 -0.56 16.83 -3.58
CA GLY A 225 -1.80 16.45 -2.94
C GLY A 225 -2.30 17.51 -1.97
N LEU A 226 -3.62 17.64 -1.91
CA LEU A 226 -4.35 18.45 -0.95
C LEU A 226 -5.41 17.57 -0.30
N ASN A 227 -5.46 17.55 1.03
CA ASN A 227 -6.54 16.90 1.78
C ASN A 227 -7.26 17.92 2.63
N TYR A 228 -8.58 17.84 2.63
CA TYR A 228 -9.46 18.65 3.44
C TYR A 228 -10.24 17.77 4.43
N ARG A 229 -10.37 18.26 5.66
CA ARG A 229 -11.19 17.66 6.71
C ARG A 229 -11.94 18.75 7.46
N GLY A 230 -13.25 18.82 7.20
CA GLY A 230 -14.20 19.54 8.04
C GLY A 230 -14.99 18.59 8.94
N GLU A 231 -16.03 19.11 9.58
CA GLU A 231 -16.88 18.33 10.51
C GLU A 231 -17.60 17.17 9.80
N GLN A 232 -18.32 17.47 8.72
CA GLN A 232 -19.08 16.48 7.95
C GLN A 232 -18.42 16.10 6.63
N TRP A 233 -17.52 16.95 6.12
CA TRP A 233 -16.95 16.84 4.78
C TRP A 233 -15.48 16.44 4.84
N ARG A 234 -15.09 15.56 3.94
CA ARG A 234 -13.70 15.20 3.67
C ARG A 234 -13.48 15.32 2.18
N GLY A 235 -12.32 15.80 1.78
CA GLY A 235 -11.96 15.89 0.37
C GLY A 235 -10.50 15.58 0.17
N ALA A 236 -10.16 15.04 -0.99
CA ALA A 236 -8.76 14.96 -1.39
C ALA A 236 -8.64 15.17 -2.90
N TYR A 237 -7.62 15.90 -3.32
CA TYR A 237 -7.22 16.00 -4.71
C TYR A 237 -5.73 15.74 -4.82
N TYR A 238 -5.35 14.81 -5.70
CA TYR A 238 -3.95 14.49 -5.98
C TYR A 238 -3.69 14.54 -7.48
N LEU A 239 -2.58 15.16 -7.84
CA LEU A 239 -1.98 15.11 -9.16
C LEU A 239 -0.70 14.30 -9.06
N GLY A 240 -0.69 13.10 -9.63
CA GLY A 240 0.47 12.23 -9.74
C GLY A 240 1.04 12.21 -11.16
N GLN A 241 2.34 11.98 -11.28
CA GLN A 241 3.00 11.71 -12.54
C GLN A 241 3.96 10.53 -12.36
N LEU A 242 3.90 9.60 -13.29
CA LEU A 242 4.87 8.54 -13.48
C LEU A 242 5.66 8.88 -14.75
N GLU A 243 6.95 9.19 -14.60
CA GLU A 243 7.77 9.75 -15.66
C GLU A 243 7.71 8.92 -16.94
N ASP A 244 7.44 9.58 -18.07
CA ASP A 244 7.25 8.98 -19.39
C ASP A 244 6.18 7.89 -19.52
N VAL A 245 5.34 7.71 -18.50
CA VAL A 245 4.23 6.75 -18.53
C VAL A 245 2.89 7.47 -18.50
N TRP A 246 2.58 8.21 -17.43
CA TRP A 246 1.28 8.86 -17.29
C TRP A 246 1.28 10.08 -16.37
N THR A 247 0.24 10.89 -16.54
CA THR A 247 -0.27 11.83 -15.53
C THR A 247 -1.61 11.30 -15.00
N GLN A 248 -1.79 11.33 -13.69
CA GLN A 248 -2.95 10.78 -12.99
C GLN A 248 -3.54 11.80 -12.03
N HIS A 249 -4.83 12.08 -12.18
CA HIS A 249 -5.61 12.85 -11.24
C HIS A 249 -6.42 11.91 -10.37
N TYR A 250 -6.48 12.20 -9.07
CA TYR A 250 -7.37 11.55 -8.12
C TYR A 250 -8.23 12.60 -7.42
N LEU A 251 -9.52 12.30 -7.28
CA LEU A 251 -10.47 13.09 -6.54
C LEU A 251 -11.23 12.19 -5.56
N ASN A 252 -11.30 12.61 -4.30
CA ASN A 252 -12.15 12.04 -3.27
C ASN A 252 -13.09 13.11 -2.72
N LEU A 253 -14.34 12.72 -2.48
CA LEU A 253 -15.30 13.51 -1.72
C LEU A 253 -16.05 12.59 -0.77
N GLY A 254 -15.99 12.89 0.52
CA GLY A 254 -16.71 12.20 1.59
C GLY A 254 -17.65 13.14 2.32
N HIS A 255 -18.85 12.66 2.62
CA HIS A 255 -19.83 13.35 3.47
C HIS A 255 -20.40 12.38 4.49
N THR A 256 -20.46 12.79 5.76
CA THR A 256 -21.16 12.04 6.81
C THR A 256 -22.26 12.91 7.40
N LEU A 257 -23.49 12.41 7.30
CA LEU A 257 -24.65 12.93 8.01
C LEU A 257 -24.85 12.13 9.29
N GLU A 258 -24.63 12.76 10.44
CA GLU A 258 -25.03 12.20 11.73
C GLU A 258 -26.57 12.31 11.87
N LEU A 259 -27.19 11.24 12.35
CA LEU A 259 -28.63 11.10 12.55
C LEU A 259 -28.90 10.89 14.07
N ALA A 260 -30.16 10.90 14.47
CA ALA A 260 -30.54 10.55 15.85
C ALA A 260 -30.14 9.10 16.20
N ASP A 261 -30.07 8.80 17.50
CA ASP A 261 -29.79 7.46 18.05
C ASP A 261 -28.43 6.86 17.59
N GLU A 262 -27.39 7.68 17.52
CA GLU A 262 -26.02 7.29 17.12
C GLU A 262 -25.93 6.66 15.71
N ARG A 263 -26.91 6.96 14.86
CA ARG A 263 -26.94 6.51 13.46
C ARG A 263 -26.19 7.50 12.59
N SER A 264 -25.63 7.02 11.48
CA SER A 264 -25.07 7.91 10.48
C SER A 264 -25.18 7.37 9.06
N LEU A 265 -25.24 8.28 8.10
CA LEU A 265 -25.21 7.99 6.68
C LEU A 265 -23.96 8.63 6.07
N SER A 266 -23.07 7.82 5.52
CA SER A 266 -21.84 8.28 4.88
C SER A 266 -21.88 8.02 3.37
N ASN A 267 -21.51 9.04 2.60
CA ASN A 267 -21.33 9.00 1.15
C ASN A 267 -19.85 9.17 0.85
N THR A 268 -19.28 8.32 0.02
CA THR A 268 -17.88 8.43 -0.43
C THR A 268 -17.80 8.26 -1.93
N PHE A 269 -17.28 9.26 -2.62
CA PHE A 269 -16.98 9.24 -4.04
C PHE A 269 -15.47 9.22 -4.27
N ASN A 270 -15.01 8.38 -5.19
CA ASN A 270 -13.62 8.36 -5.65
C ASN A 270 -13.60 8.37 -7.19
N LEU A 271 -12.68 9.12 -7.78
CA LEU A 271 -12.47 9.17 -9.21
C LEU A 271 -10.97 9.25 -9.52
N TYR A 272 -10.55 8.48 -10.51
CA TYR A 272 -9.24 8.59 -11.12
C TYR A 272 -9.36 8.93 -12.61
N ARG A 273 -8.53 9.85 -13.08
CA ARG A 273 -8.33 10.16 -14.50
C ARG A 273 -6.85 10.03 -14.84
N THR A 274 -6.50 9.06 -15.66
CA THR A 274 -5.12 8.79 -16.07
C THR A 274 -4.98 9.00 -17.57
N ARG A 275 -3.98 9.77 -17.99
CA ARG A 275 -3.60 9.93 -19.39
C ARG A 275 -2.12 9.64 -19.59
N ASP A 276 -1.75 9.06 -20.72
CA ASP A 276 -0.34 8.88 -21.03
C ASP A 276 0.38 10.23 -21.16
N SER A 277 1.69 10.23 -20.91
CA SER A 277 2.50 11.44 -20.91
C SER A 277 3.95 11.16 -21.28
N GLY A 278 4.68 12.18 -21.73
CA GLY A 278 6.10 12.05 -22.08
C GLY A 278 6.30 11.06 -23.23
N ALA A 279 7.25 10.14 -23.09
CA ALA A 279 7.51 9.11 -24.10
C ALA A 279 6.40 8.04 -24.25
N SER A 280 5.35 8.06 -23.40
CA SER A 280 4.22 7.15 -23.48
C SER A 280 4.68 5.67 -23.50
N LEU A 281 5.55 5.31 -22.56
CA LEU A 281 6.26 4.01 -22.55
C LEU A 281 5.29 2.81 -22.49
N PHE A 282 4.06 3.02 -22.03
CA PHE A 282 3.02 2.00 -21.91
C PHE A 282 2.04 1.99 -23.10
N GLY A 283 2.32 2.82 -24.11
CA GLY A 283 1.40 3.16 -25.19
C GLY A 283 0.27 4.09 -24.71
N PRO A 284 -0.72 4.35 -25.58
CA PRO A 284 -1.80 5.27 -25.28
C PRO A 284 -2.60 4.84 -24.05
N ILE A 285 -2.87 5.81 -23.16
CA ILE A 285 -3.68 5.62 -21.96
C ILE A 285 -4.72 6.73 -21.94
N ASP A 286 -5.99 6.35 -22.01
CA ASP A 286 -7.10 7.24 -21.69
C ASP A 286 -8.04 6.53 -20.72
N ASN A 287 -7.75 6.64 -19.42
CA ASN A 287 -8.47 5.92 -18.38
C ASN A 287 -9.26 6.87 -17.46
N LEU A 288 -10.54 6.59 -17.29
CA LEU A 288 -11.42 7.16 -16.28
C LEU A 288 -12.10 6.02 -15.53
N ILE A 289 -11.93 6.00 -14.20
CA ILE A 289 -12.62 5.06 -13.31
C ILE A 289 -13.17 5.82 -12.11
N ALA A 290 -14.39 5.49 -11.70
CA ALA A 290 -15.04 6.12 -10.56
C ALA A 290 -15.80 5.10 -9.71
N SER A 291 -15.98 5.41 -8.44
CA SER A 291 -16.77 4.62 -7.51
C SER A 291 -17.53 5.50 -6.52
N HIS A 292 -18.67 5.00 -6.07
CA HIS A 292 -19.47 5.62 -5.02
C HIS A 292 -19.87 4.55 -4.00
N ALA A 293 -19.76 4.86 -2.72
CA ALA A 293 -20.20 4.03 -1.62
C ALA A 293 -21.15 4.80 -0.70
N LEU A 294 -22.28 4.17 -0.39
CA LEU A 294 -23.24 4.62 0.62
C LEU A 294 -23.17 3.66 1.81
N ALA A 295 -22.88 4.18 2.99
CA ALA A 295 -22.80 3.40 4.21
C ALA A 295 -23.79 3.92 5.26
N TYR A 296 -24.60 3.03 5.82
CA TYR A 296 -25.49 3.31 6.93
C TYR A 296 -24.98 2.60 8.18
N ARG A 297 -24.74 3.35 9.26
CA ARG A 297 -24.34 2.84 10.56
C ARG A 297 -25.52 2.93 11.53
N PHE A 298 -25.76 1.88 12.29
CA PHE A 298 -26.70 1.84 13.40
C PHE A 298 -26.15 0.91 14.48
N ASP A 299 -25.98 1.41 15.70
CA ASP A 299 -25.39 0.65 16.81
C ASP A 299 -24.06 -0.03 16.38
N ALA A 300 -23.89 -1.32 16.65
CA ALA A 300 -22.72 -2.11 16.30
C ALA A 300 -22.65 -2.49 14.80
N HIS A 301 -23.62 -2.08 13.99
CA HIS A 301 -23.79 -2.52 12.60
C HIS A 301 -23.44 -1.43 11.60
N ARG A 302 -22.90 -1.85 10.45
CA ARG A 302 -22.72 -0.99 9.28
C ARG A 302 -23.05 -1.77 8.02
N LEU A 303 -23.97 -1.24 7.21
CA LEU A 303 -24.30 -1.75 5.88
C LEU A 303 -23.76 -0.79 4.83
N THR A 304 -23.01 -1.29 3.85
CA THR A 304 -22.45 -0.50 2.76
C THR A 304 -22.88 -1.07 1.41
N LEU A 305 -23.43 -0.22 0.55
CA LEU A 305 -23.68 -0.50 -0.86
C LEU A 305 -22.74 0.36 -1.69
N ALA A 306 -22.06 -0.23 -2.68
CA ALA A 306 -21.18 0.53 -3.56
C ALA A 306 -21.31 0.12 -5.03
N TYR A 307 -21.00 1.06 -5.91
CA TYR A 307 -20.93 0.88 -7.35
C TYR A 307 -19.64 1.48 -7.88
N GLN A 308 -19.02 0.80 -8.84
CA GLN A 308 -17.77 1.20 -9.48
C GLN A 308 -17.86 0.96 -10.98
N ARG A 309 -17.25 1.85 -11.76
CA ARG A 309 -17.24 1.76 -13.22
C ARG A 309 -15.96 2.29 -13.83
N SER A 310 -15.36 1.47 -14.69
CA SER A 310 -14.35 1.88 -15.66
C SER A 310 -15.03 2.34 -16.96
N PHE A 311 -14.65 3.50 -17.47
CA PHE A 311 -15.17 4.09 -18.71
C PHE A 311 -14.17 3.98 -19.87
N SER A 312 -13.25 3.02 -19.78
CA SER A 312 -11.99 3.05 -20.52
C SER A 312 -11.72 1.74 -21.24
N ASP A 313 -10.97 1.81 -22.34
CA ASP A 313 -10.54 0.65 -23.14
C ASP A 313 -9.32 -0.07 -22.56
N THR A 314 -8.67 0.53 -21.57
CA THR A 314 -7.57 -0.05 -20.79
C THR A 314 -8.04 -0.29 -19.35
N PRO A 315 -7.46 -1.27 -18.63
CA PRO A 315 -7.66 -1.37 -17.18
C PRO A 315 -7.10 -0.13 -16.47
N PHE A 316 -7.63 0.18 -15.29
CA PHE A 316 -6.99 1.17 -14.44
C PHE A 316 -5.73 0.57 -13.80
N ASP A 317 -4.57 1.10 -14.16
CA ASP A 317 -3.27 0.70 -13.63
C ASP A 317 -2.80 1.66 -12.54
N TYR A 318 -1.89 1.16 -11.70
CA TYR A 318 -1.38 1.88 -10.56
C TYR A 318 0.04 1.45 -10.20
N ILE A 319 0.76 2.34 -9.52
CA ILE A 319 2.18 2.15 -9.19
C ILE A 319 2.37 0.91 -8.32
N GLY A 320 3.35 0.09 -8.70
CA GLY A 320 3.82 -1.07 -7.96
C GLY A 320 5.23 -0.79 -7.43
N PHE A 321 5.49 -1.20 -6.19
CA PHE A 321 6.78 -1.00 -5.55
C PHE A 321 7.76 -2.10 -5.97
N GLY A 322 8.98 -1.71 -6.34
CA GLY A 322 10.07 -2.62 -6.70
C GLY A 322 9.74 -3.44 -7.94
N ASP A 323 9.52 -4.73 -7.74
CA ASP A 323 9.25 -5.69 -8.82
C ASP A 323 7.81 -5.66 -9.36
N GLY A 324 7.00 -4.68 -8.93
CA GLY A 324 5.61 -4.49 -9.36
C GLY A 324 4.63 -5.50 -8.79
N GLN A 325 5.04 -6.36 -7.83
CA GLN A 325 4.14 -7.36 -7.24
C GLN A 325 3.08 -6.79 -6.31
N THR A 326 3.35 -5.60 -5.78
CA THR A 326 2.57 -5.01 -4.72
C THR A 326 2.46 -3.51 -4.93
N GLY A 327 1.23 -3.01 -4.95
CA GLY A 327 0.90 -1.59 -4.87
C GLY A 327 -0.36 -1.43 -4.02
N GLN A 328 -0.67 -0.20 -3.60
CA GLN A 328 -1.94 0.14 -2.94
C GLN A 328 -2.54 1.45 -3.47
N SER A 329 -2.03 2.01 -4.58
CA SER A 329 -2.55 3.23 -5.21
C SER A 329 -3.86 2.98 -5.98
N ILE A 330 -4.83 2.34 -5.32
CA ILE A 330 -6.13 1.93 -5.85
C ILE A 330 -7.20 2.23 -4.79
N VAL A 331 -7.55 3.51 -4.63
CA VAL A 331 -8.55 3.95 -3.65
C VAL A 331 -9.92 4.00 -4.32
N LEU A 332 -10.51 2.83 -4.54
CA LEU A 332 -11.85 2.68 -5.12
C LEU A 332 -12.72 1.79 -4.23
N ALA A 333 -14.04 2.01 -4.25
CA ALA A 333 -14.95 1.34 -3.33
C ALA A 333 -14.93 -0.19 -3.47
N ASN A 334 -14.82 -0.72 -4.69
CA ASN A 334 -14.84 -2.15 -4.96
C ASN A 334 -13.44 -2.77 -5.10
N SER A 335 -12.36 -2.02 -4.80
CA SER A 335 -11.03 -2.63 -4.69
C SER A 335 -11.01 -3.61 -3.50
N ALA A 336 -10.86 -4.89 -3.82
CA ALA A 336 -10.92 -5.99 -2.88
C ALA A 336 -9.51 -6.53 -2.56
N PRO A 337 -9.35 -7.33 -1.50
CA PRO A 337 -8.07 -7.94 -1.15
C PRO A 337 -7.58 -8.96 -2.19
N TYR A 338 -8.45 -9.48 -3.09
CA TYR A 338 -8.03 -10.26 -4.24
C TYR A 338 -8.15 -9.49 -5.58
N SER A 339 -9.35 -9.10 -6.01
CA SER A 339 -9.58 -8.38 -7.27
C SER A 339 -9.88 -6.89 -7.07
N ASP A 340 -9.39 -6.03 -7.96
CA ASP A 340 -9.61 -4.59 -7.89
C ASP A 340 -10.89 -4.11 -8.61
N PHE A 341 -11.55 -4.99 -9.37
CA PHE A 341 -12.74 -4.68 -10.19
C PHE A 341 -12.54 -3.47 -11.12
N ASN A 342 -11.34 -3.40 -11.70
CA ASN A 342 -10.77 -2.26 -12.42
C ASN A 342 -10.44 -2.58 -13.90
N GLY A 343 -11.04 -3.64 -14.44
CA GLY A 343 -10.87 -4.04 -15.84
C GLY A 343 -11.39 -2.97 -16.82
N PRO A 344 -11.00 -3.06 -18.11
CA PRO A 344 -11.52 -2.17 -19.14
C PRO A 344 -13.04 -2.30 -19.24
N ARG A 345 -13.74 -1.15 -19.29
CA ARG A 345 -15.21 -1.03 -19.40
C ARG A 345 -16.04 -1.67 -18.28
N GLU A 346 -15.38 -2.20 -17.26
CA GLU A 346 -16.00 -2.96 -16.18
C GLU A 346 -17.00 -2.14 -15.38
N ARG A 347 -18.10 -2.78 -14.99
CA ARG A 347 -19.07 -2.28 -14.02
C ARG A 347 -19.12 -3.26 -12.87
N SER A 348 -19.16 -2.77 -11.65
CA SER A 348 -19.27 -3.63 -10.48
C SER A 348 -20.12 -3.03 -9.38
N TRP A 349 -20.79 -3.89 -8.62
CA TRP A 349 -21.49 -3.52 -7.39
C TRP A 349 -20.97 -4.35 -6.21
N GLN A 350 -21.13 -3.81 -5.02
CA GLN A 350 -20.72 -4.41 -3.76
C GLN A 350 -21.81 -4.24 -2.71
N LEU A 351 -22.06 -5.30 -1.94
CA LEU A 351 -22.76 -5.26 -0.67
C LEU A 351 -21.79 -5.70 0.43
N ARG A 352 -21.67 -4.89 1.47
CA ARG A 352 -20.80 -5.17 2.61
C ARG A 352 -21.54 -4.95 3.92
N TYR A 353 -21.32 -5.84 4.87
CA TYR A 353 -21.83 -5.76 6.23
C TYR A 353 -20.66 -5.87 7.20
N ASP A 354 -20.55 -4.91 8.11
CA ASP A 354 -19.58 -4.93 9.20
C ASP A 354 -20.33 -4.92 10.54
N GLN A 355 -19.83 -5.69 11.51
CA GLN A 355 -20.39 -5.72 12.85
C GLN A 355 -19.32 -5.85 13.92
N ARG A 356 -19.46 -5.07 15.01
CA ARG A 356 -18.73 -5.31 16.25
C ARG A 356 -19.46 -6.38 17.08
N LEU A 357 -18.77 -7.47 17.38
CA LEU A 357 -19.32 -8.64 18.07
C LEU A 357 -19.09 -8.59 19.59
N ALA A 358 -19.18 -7.40 20.19
CA ALA A 358 -18.92 -7.19 21.62
C ALA A 358 -19.81 -8.05 22.54
N TRP A 359 -21.01 -8.41 22.07
CA TRP A 359 -21.97 -9.27 22.77
C TRP A 359 -21.47 -10.71 23.01
N LEU A 360 -20.39 -11.14 22.35
CA LEU A 360 -19.71 -12.43 22.61
C LEU A 360 -18.72 -12.37 23.79
N GLY A 361 -18.65 -11.26 24.52
CA GLY A 361 -17.64 -11.04 25.56
C GLY A 361 -16.26 -10.63 25.01
N LEU A 362 -16.18 -10.30 23.72
CA LEU A 362 -14.97 -9.88 23.01
C LEU A 362 -15.20 -8.48 22.42
N PRO A 363 -14.99 -7.39 23.19
CA PRO A 363 -15.45 -6.04 22.84
C PRO A 363 -14.86 -5.50 21.54
N ASP A 364 -13.64 -5.91 21.19
CA ASP A 364 -12.91 -5.47 20.01
C ASP A 364 -12.94 -6.49 18.86
N LEU A 365 -13.83 -7.49 18.92
CA LEU A 365 -14.03 -8.46 17.84
C LEU A 365 -14.88 -7.83 16.74
N ASN A 366 -14.37 -7.83 15.52
CA ASN A 366 -15.03 -7.28 14.35
C ASN A 366 -15.22 -8.37 13.29
N LEU A 367 -16.42 -8.41 12.72
CA LEU A 367 -16.79 -9.21 11.56
C LEU A 367 -16.98 -8.29 10.36
N GLY A 368 -16.45 -8.70 9.21
CA GLY A 368 -16.74 -8.12 7.90
C GLY A 368 -17.18 -9.20 6.93
N LEU A 369 -18.30 -8.96 6.26
CA LEU A 369 -18.81 -9.78 5.15
C LEU A 369 -18.92 -8.91 3.93
N ARG A 370 -18.45 -9.40 2.79
CA ARG A 370 -18.58 -8.68 1.53
C ARG A 370 -18.93 -9.64 0.40
N TYR A 371 -19.84 -9.21 -0.47
CA TYR A 371 -20.06 -9.80 -1.78
C TYR A 371 -19.95 -8.71 -2.85
N GLN A 372 -19.26 -9.00 -3.94
CA GLN A 372 -19.07 -8.09 -5.06
C GLN A 372 -19.22 -8.84 -6.37
N ARG A 373 -19.75 -8.16 -7.40
CA ARG A 373 -19.86 -8.71 -8.75
C ARG A 373 -19.49 -7.67 -9.78
N GLY A 374 -18.62 -8.07 -10.71
CA GLY A 374 -18.16 -7.30 -11.85
C GLY A 374 -18.57 -7.94 -13.17
N TRP A 375 -18.89 -7.12 -14.17
CA TRP A 375 -19.30 -7.58 -15.50
C TRP A 375 -19.02 -6.52 -16.57
N GLY A 376 -19.12 -6.95 -17.84
CA GLY A 376 -18.90 -6.07 -18.98
C GLY A 376 -17.44 -5.70 -19.18
N VAL A 377 -16.51 -6.50 -18.65
CA VAL A 377 -15.08 -6.34 -18.92
C VAL A 377 -14.85 -6.64 -20.40
N ASP A 378 -14.22 -5.72 -21.12
CA ASP A 378 -13.96 -5.88 -22.54
C ASP A 378 -12.61 -5.24 -22.91
N GLY A 379 -11.61 -6.09 -23.14
CA GLY A 379 -10.26 -5.70 -23.53
C GLY A 379 -10.02 -5.63 -25.05
N SER A 380 -11.01 -5.93 -25.89
CA SER A 380 -10.86 -5.97 -27.36
C SER A 380 -10.56 -4.59 -27.98
N HIS A 381 -10.88 -3.53 -27.25
CA HIS A 381 -10.71 -2.13 -27.64
C HIS A 381 -9.38 -1.52 -27.16
N ALA A 382 -8.57 -2.24 -26.39
CA ALA A 382 -7.28 -1.73 -25.94
C ALA A 382 -6.40 -1.33 -27.15
N PRO A 383 -5.72 -0.17 -27.13
CA PRO A 383 -4.91 0.30 -28.26
C PRO A 383 -3.86 -0.73 -28.70
N ALA A 384 -3.63 -0.84 -30.01
CA ALA A 384 -2.75 -1.88 -30.57
C ALA A 384 -1.30 -1.81 -30.07
N ASN A 385 -0.80 -0.62 -29.79
CA ASN A 385 0.53 -0.35 -29.26
C ASN A 385 0.56 -0.19 -27.72
N SER A 386 -0.52 -0.53 -27.01
CA SER A 386 -0.56 -0.48 -25.55
C SER A 386 -0.09 -1.79 -24.93
N ILE A 387 0.62 -1.71 -23.80
CA ILE A 387 1.00 -2.89 -23.00
C ILE A 387 -0.21 -3.65 -22.44
N TYR A 388 -1.39 -3.03 -22.43
CA TYR A 388 -2.62 -3.63 -21.91
C TYR A 388 -3.34 -4.51 -22.94
N ARG A 389 -2.91 -4.49 -24.21
CA ARG A 389 -3.51 -5.28 -25.29
C ARG A 389 -3.44 -6.77 -24.96
N GLY A 390 -4.58 -7.44 -24.99
CA GLY A 390 -4.68 -8.89 -24.76
C GLY A 390 -4.58 -9.33 -23.30
N LEU A 391 -4.55 -8.41 -22.32
CA LEU A 391 -4.62 -8.78 -20.90
C LEU A 391 -6.01 -9.27 -20.48
N TYR A 392 -7.05 -8.81 -21.18
CA TYR A 392 -8.46 -9.16 -20.94
C TYR A 392 -9.09 -9.66 -22.24
N GLY A 393 -10.07 -10.56 -22.10
CA GLY A 393 -10.93 -11.00 -23.20
C GLY A 393 -12.16 -10.09 -23.38
N GLU A 394 -13.17 -10.65 -24.06
CA GLU A 394 -14.48 -10.02 -24.28
C GLU A 394 -15.53 -10.63 -23.33
N ASP A 395 -16.44 -9.80 -22.81
CA ASP A 395 -17.49 -10.20 -21.85
C ASP A 395 -16.94 -10.89 -20.59
N GLY A 396 -15.88 -10.32 -20.01
CA GLY A 396 -15.36 -10.77 -18.72
C GLY A 396 -16.34 -10.47 -17.59
N ARG A 397 -16.52 -11.46 -16.71
CA ARG A 397 -17.35 -11.38 -15.50
C ARG A 397 -16.71 -12.17 -14.37
N HIS A 398 -16.88 -11.66 -13.17
CA HIS A 398 -16.37 -12.27 -11.95
C HIS A 398 -17.15 -11.81 -10.72
N HIS A 399 -16.97 -12.53 -9.61
CA HIS A 399 -17.49 -12.14 -8.31
C HIS A 399 -16.53 -12.57 -7.20
N GLU A 400 -16.56 -11.83 -6.10
CA GLU A 400 -15.74 -12.06 -4.92
C GLU A 400 -16.64 -12.10 -3.68
N THR A 401 -16.36 -13.04 -2.78
CA THR A 401 -16.97 -13.10 -1.45
C THR A 401 -15.86 -13.13 -0.42
N ASP A 402 -15.95 -12.29 0.59
CA ASP A 402 -14.97 -12.17 1.65
C ASP A 402 -15.62 -12.31 3.02
N LEU A 403 -14.93 -13.05 3.88
CA LEU A 403 -15.17 -13.12 5.31
C LEU A 403 -13.91 -12.64 6.02
N ASP A 404 -14.04 -11.58 6.81
CA ASP A 404 -12.97 -11.00 7.61
C ASP A 404 -13.33 -11.04 9.09
N LEU A 405 -12.44 -11.60 9.90
CA LEU A 405 -12.52 -11.56 11.36
C LEU A 405 -11.27 -10.91 11.89
N SER A 406 -11.43 -9.93 12.78
CA SER A 406 -10.30 -9.30 13.44
C SER A 406 -10.57 -8.99 14.91
N TYR A 407 -9.52 -9.06 15.72
CA TYR A 407 -9.57 -8.77 17.14
C TYR A 407 -8.32 -8.01 17.56
N THR A 408 -8.50 -6.90 18.26
CA THR A 408 -7.39 -6.14 18.85
C THR A 408 -7.54 -6.15 20.36
N PHE A 409 -6.52 -6.61 21.07
CA PHE A 409 -6.52 -6.54 22.54
C PHE A 409 -6.39 -5.08 22.97
N SER A 410 -7.43 -4.52 23.61
CA SER A 410 -7.46 -3.12 24.07
C SER A 410 -6.79 -2.88 25.42
N SER A 411 -6.57 -3.94 26.21
CA SER A 411 -6.00 -3.87 27.56
C SER A 411 -5.19 -5.12 27.94
N GLY A 412 -4.51 -5.07 29.09
CA GLY A 412 -3.72 -6.18 29.63
C GLY A 412 -2.32 -6.30 28.99
N SER A 413 -1.63 -7.41 29.28
CA SER A 413 -0.26 -7.66 28.81
C SER A 413 -0.12 -7.83 27.29
N LEU A 414 -1.23 -8.11 26.60
CA LEU A 414 -1.28 -8.24 25.14
C LEU A 414 -1.85 -6.99 24.45
N LYS A 415 -2.01 -5.86 25.17
CA LYS A 415 -2.56 -4.62 24.60
C LYS A 415 -1.85 -4.25 23.29
N GLY A 416 -2.62 -4.05 22.23
CA GLY A 416 -2.13 -3.73 20.89
C GLY A 416 -1.91 -4.95 19.99
N LEU A 417 -1.91 -6.17 20.52
CA LEU A 417 -1.89 -7.39 19.70
C LEU A 417 -3.13 -7.42 18.81
N HIS A 418 -2.91 -7.55 17.51
CA HIS A 418 -3.96 -7.61 16.50
C HIS A 418 -3.93 -8.96 15.79
N LEU A 419 -5.06 -9.65 15.82
CA LEU A 419 -5.29 -10.92 15.14
C LEU A 419 -6.25 -10.66 13.99
N ARG A 420 -5.95 -11.20 12.80
CA ARG A 420 -6.84 -11.13 11.65
C ARG A 420 -6.84 -12.41 10.85
N ALA A 421 -8.02 -12.87 10.48
CA ALA A 421 -8.24 -13.96 9.54
C ALA A 421 -9.15 -13.47 8.42
N THR A 422 -8.73 -13.64 7.17
CA THR A 422 -9.52 -13.28 5.99
C THR A 422 -9.63 -14.48 5.07
N GLN A 423 -10.86 -14.92 4.80
CA GLN A 423 -11.17 -15.95 3.80
C GLN A 423 -11.81 -15.27 2.59
N ILE A 424 -11.35 -15.67 1.40
CA ILE A 424 -11.76 -15.08 0.12
C ILE A 424 -12.11 -16.19 -0.86
N TRP A 425 -13.22 -16.02 -1.56
CA TRP A 425 -13.63 -16.85 -2.69
C TRP A 425 -13.86 -15.94 -3.89
N HIS A 426 -13.07 -16.14 -4.94
CA HIS A 426 -13.22 -15.41 -6.19
C HIS A 426 -13.48 -16.36 -7.34
N ARG A 427 -14.41 -15.99 -8.21
CA ARG A 427 -14.77 -16.75 -9.42
C ARG A 427 -14.84 -15.80 -10.60
N GLY A 428 -14.17 -16.15 -11.69
CA GLY A 428 -14.20 -15.43 -12.96
C GLY A 428 -14.31 -16.37 -14.16
N ASN A 429 -14.88 -15.89 -15.26
CA ASN A 429 -14.83 -16.59 -16.55
C ASN A 429 -13.46 -16.41 -17.23
N SER A 430 -13.23 -17.10 -18.35
CA SER A 430 -11.96 -17.08 -19.08
C SER A 430 -11.58 -15.71 -19.67
N ALA A 431 -12.54 -14.82 -19.88
CA ALA A 431 -12.30 -13.47 -20.36
C ALA A 431 -11.82 -12.51 -19.25
N GLN A 432 -11.90 -12.92 -17.99
CA GLN A 432 -11.44 -12.16 -16.84
C GLN A 432 -10.05 -12.65 -16.37
N ALA A 433 -9.14 -11.71 -16.11
CA ALA A 433 -7.71 -12.02 -15.90
C ALA A 433 -7.36 -12.64 -14.53
N ASP A 434 -8.20 -12.49 -13.51
CA ASP A 434 -7.92 -12.94 -12.15
C ASP A 434 -8.26 -14.42 -11.93
N GLY A 435 -9.05 -15.04 -12.82
CA GLY A 435 -9.36 -16.47 -12.74
C GLY A 435 -10.27 -16.83 -11.56
N SER A 436 -10.09 -18.02 -10.97
CA SER A 436 -10.86 -18.48 -9.80
C SER A 436 -9.92 -18.95 -8.70
N ILE A 437 -10.12 -18.48 -7.46
CA ILE A 437 -9.31 -18.86 -6.30
C ILE A 437 -10.12 -19.04 -5.02
N ASP A 438 -9.57 -19.82 -4.11
CA ASP A 438 -9.91 -19.80 -2.68
C ASP A 438 -8.67 -19.37 -1.91
N GLN A 439 -8.77 -18.39 -1.02
CA GLN A 439 -7.61 -17.83 -0.34
C GLN A 439 -7.89 -17.58 1.15
N LEU A 440 -6.95 -18.04 1.98
CA LEU A 440 -6.90 -17.79 3.41
C LEU A 440 -5.68 -16.92 3.74
N ARG A 441 -5.90 -15.87 4.52
CA ARG A 441 -4.85 -15.06 5.14
C ARG A 441 -5.03 -15.06 6.64
N ILE A 442 -3.98 -15.35 7.38
CA ILE A 442 -3.93 -15.19 8.84
C ILE A 442 -2.77 -14.26 9.16
N ARG A 443 -3.01 -13.28 10.01
CA ARG A 443 -2.01 -12.31 10.45
C ARG A 443 -2.07 -12.09 11.95
N VAL A 444 -0.89 -12.03 12.57
CA VAL A 444 -0.71 -11.68 13.98
C VAL A 444 0.28 -10.54 14.04
N GLN A 445 -0.15 -9.38 14.52
CA GLN A 445 0.64 -8.16 14.52
C GLN A 445 0.75 -7.59 15.92
N TYR A 446 1.94 -7.21 16.33
CA TYR A 446 2.18 -6.62 17.65
C TYR A 446 3.07 -5.38 17.54
N PRO A 447 2.51 -4.17 17.68
CA PRO A 447 3.29 -2.95 17.85
C PRO A 447 3.75 -2.82 19.30
N LEU A 448 5.06 -2.66 19.50
CA LEU A 448 5.69 -2.43 20.79
C LEU A 448 6.41 -1.07 20.77
N ALA A 449 5.91 -0.12 21.54
CA ALA A 449 6.66 1.10 21.83
C ALA A 449 7.82 0.76 22.78
N LEU A 450 9.02 1.23 22.46
CA LEU A 450 10.21 1.04 23.29
C LEU A 450 10.41 2.23 24.22
N PHE A 451 10.29 3.44 23.68
CA PHE A 451 10.28 4.73 24.38
C PHE A 451 9.66 5.80 23.48
#